data_AF-A0A2D6X7B6-F1
#
_entry.id   AF-A0A2D6X7B6-F1
#
_cell.length_a   1.000
_cell.length_b   1.000
_cell.length_c   1.000
_cell.angle_alpha   90.00
_cell.angle_beta   90.00
_cell.angle_gamma   90.00
#
_symmetry.space_group_name_H-M   'P 1'
#
loop_
_entity.id
_entity.type
_entity.pdbx_description
1 polymer ?
#
loop_
_entity_poly.entity_id
_entity_poly.type
_entity_poly.pdbx_seq_one_letter_code
_entity_poly.pdbx_strand_id
1 'polypeptide(L)'
;MTSKLTEKQERLAQNLALGMSKTEAAKDAGYSPKTEANQNAKVKNRIEKLQKGAADRVMLSLSRHLLDLMEIRDKALSKSSFSAAVAAEVARGKAAGLYVLKSELTINKIESMSKDEIIERLNHLYQATGGALPNSKIIDLKLNHEPKANGSS
;
A
#
# COMPACT_ATOMS: atom_id res chain seq x y z
N MET A 1 4.73 -6.25 39.77
CA MET A 1 4.55 -7.71 39.55
C MET A 1 4.11 -7.95 38.12
N THR A 2 4.94 -8.55 37.27
CA THR A 2 4.57 -8.92 35.89
C THR A 2 3.65 -10.13 35.91
N SER A 3 2.34 -9.90 35.92
CA SER A 3 1.33 -10.94 35.78
C SER A 3 1.58 -11.75 34.51
N LYS A 4 2.01 -13.01 34.65
CA LYS A 4 2.33 -13.93 33.55
C LYS A 4 1.11 -14.09 32.62
N LEU A 5 1.29 -13.89 31.32
CA LEU A 5 0.26 -14.17 30.31
C LEU A 5 0.11 -15.68 30.15
N THR A 6 -1.11 -16.14 29.85
CA THR A 6 -1.33 -17.52 29.39
C THR A 6 -0.86 -17.67 27.94
N GLU A 7 -0.58 -18.90 27.50
CA GLU A 7 -0.17 -19.15 26.11
C GLU A 7 -1.19 -18.64 25.09
N LYS A 8 -2.48 -18.81 25.36
CA LYS A 8 -3.56 -18.28 24.52
C LYS A 8 -3.53 -16.74 24.44
N GLN A 9 -3.32 -16.06 25.57
CA GLN A 9 -3.23 -14.59 25.61
C GLN A 9 -1.99 -14.07 24.87
N GLU A 10 -0.87 -14.79 25.01
CA GLU A 10 0.37 -14.44 24.33
C GLU A 10 0.24 -14.60 22.80
N ARG A 11 -0.33 -15.73 22.34
CA ARG A 11 -0.58 -15.97 20.91
C ARG A 11 -1.53 -14.93 20.31
N LEU A 12 -2.60 -14.59 21.04
CA LEU A 12 -3.52 -13.50 20.65
C LEU A 12 -2.78 -12.16 20.51
N ALA A 13 -1.94 -11.81 21.48
CA ALA A 13 -1.18 -10.57 21.46
C ALA A 13 -0.18 -10.51 20.28
N GLN A 14 0.49 -11.62 19.96
CA GLN A 14 1.40 -11.72 18.83
C GLN A 14 0.67 -11.52 17.50
N ASN A 15 -0.43 -12.25 17.28
CA ASN A 15 -1.23 -12.16 16.06
C ASN A 15 -1.78 -10.73 15.82
N LEU A 16 -2.27 -10.09 16.87
CA LEU A 16 -2.74 -8.71 16.80
C LEU A 16 -1.60 -7.70 16.55
N ALA A 17 -0.44 -7.90 17.16
CA ALA A 17 0.73 -7.06 16.92
C ALA A 17 1.26 -7.18 15.48
N LEU A 18 1.05 -8.33 14.83
CA LEU A 18 1.36 -8.57 13.42
C LEU A 18 0.30 -8.00 12.45
N GLY A 19 -0.79 -7.43 12.96
CA GLY A 19 -1.82 -6.79 12.15
C GLY A 19 -2.97 -7.70 11.70
N MET A 20 -3.08 -8.92 12.23
CA MET A 20 -4.24 -9.78 11.96
C MET A 20 -5.54 -9.14 12.48
N SER A 21 -6.66 -9.44 11.82
CA SER A 21 -7.97 -8.99 12.29
C SER A 21 -8.30 -9.60 13.66
N LYS A 22 -9.11 -8.90 14.46
CA LYS A 22 -9.47 -9.32 15.83
C LYS A 22 -10.10 -10.72 15.87
N THR A 23 -10.95 -11.02 14.89
CA THR A 23 -11.66 -12.29 14.76
C THR A 23 -10.72 -13.44 14.38
N GLU A 24 -9.83 -13.22 13.41
CA GLU A 24 -8.85 -14.22 12.97
C GLU A 24 -7.81 -14.50 14.05
N ALA A 25 -7.28 -13.44 14.68
CA ALA A 25 -6.31 -13.57 15.77
C ALA A 25 -6.90 -14.34 16.97
N ALA A 26 -8.16 -14.10 17.32
CA ALA A 26 -8.87 -14.82 18.38
C ALA A 26 -9.07 -16.30 18.01
N LYS A 27 -9.48 -16.59 16.77
CA LYS A 27 -9.67 -17.96 16.30
C LYS A 27 -8.35 -18.75 16.30
N ASP A 28 -7.27 -18.18 15.78
CA ASP A 28 -5.95 -18.83 15.77
C ASP A 28 -5.38 -19.05 17.18
N ALA A 29 -5.65 -18.11 18.11
CA ALA A 29 -5.28 -18.26 19.51
C ALA A 29 -6.19 -19.24 20.30
N GLY A 30 -7.21 -19.83 19.67
CA GLY A 30 -8.12 -20.79 20.29
C GLY A 30 -9.16 -20.16 21.21
N TYR A 31 -9.58 -18.92 20.91
CA TYR A 31 -10.73 -18.25 21.50
C TYR A 31 -11.96 -18.35 20.60
N SER A 32 -13.15 -18.22 21.19
CA SER A 32 -14.37 -18.04 20.42
C SER A 32 -14.35 -16.66 19.73
N PRO A 33 -14.85 -16.52 18.49
CA PRO A 33 -14.87 -15.25 17.76
C PRO A 33 -15.63 -14.12 18.49
N LYS A 34 -16.53 -14.48 19.40
CA LYS A 34 -17.30 -13.54 20.23
C LYS A 34 -16.59 -13.09 21.51
N THR A 35 -15.41 -13.64 21.81
CA THR A 35 -14.73 -13.37 23.08
C THR A 35 -13.97 -12.04 23.03
N GLU A 36 -14.22 -11.17 24.01
CA GLU A 36 -13.48 -9.90 24.21
C GLU A 36 -12.08 -10.10 24.84
N ALA A 37 -11.38 -11.17 24.47
CA ALA A 37 -10.06 -11.47 25.02
C ALA A 37 -9.02 -10.37 24.70
N ASN A 38 -9.25 -9.63 23.62
CA ASN A 38 -8.48 -8.45 23.21
C ASN A 38 -8.71 -7.21 24.10
N GLN A 39 -9.79 -7.17 24.90
CA GLN A 39 -10.03 -6.06 25.84
C GLN A 39 -9.24 -6.22 27.14
N ASN A 40 -8.68 -7.40 27.38
CA ASN A 40 -7.88 -7.67 28.58
C ASN A 40 -6.65 -6.75 28.63
N ALA A 41 -6.49 -6.01 29.74
CA ALA A 41 -5.38 -5.08 29.93
C ALA A 41 -4.00 -5.73 29.79
N LYS A 42 -3.85 -7.02 30.17
CA LYS A 42 -2.57 -7.75 30.01
C LYS A 42 -2.23 -7.98 28.54
N VAL A 43 -3.22 -8.29 27.72
CA VAL A 43 -3.07 -8.50 26.27
C VAL A 43 -2.73 -7.18 25.59
N LYS A 44 -3.45 -6.10 25.90
CA LYS A 44 -3.15 -4.75 25.38
C LYS A 44 -1.73 -4.30 25.69
N ASN A 45 -1.32 -4.40 26.96
CA ASN A 45 0.04 -4.06 27.37
C ASN A 45 1.10 -4.92 26.65
N ARG A 46 0.79 -6.18 26.32
CA ARG A 46 1.70 -7.04 25.56
C ARG A 46 1.79 -6.62 24.09
N ILE A 47 0.67 -6.29 23.45
CA ILE A 47 0.62 -5.78 22.07
C ILE A 47 1.47 -4.51 21.96
N GLU A 48 1.27 -3.54 22.86
CA GLU A 48 2.03 -2.29 22.87
C GLU A 48 3.55 -2.53 22.99
N LYS A 49 3.96 -3.44 23.87
CA LYS A 49 5.38 -3.82 24.00
C LYS A 49 5.95 -4.44 22.73
N LEU A 50 5.19 -5.33 22.07
CA LEU A 50 5.61 -5.97 20.83
C LEU A 50 5.74 -4.95 19.69
N GLN A 51 4.74 -4.09 19.54
CA GLN A 51 4.73 -3.02 18.53
C GLN A 51 5.83 -2.00 18.76
N LYS A 52 6.03 -1.56 20.01
CA LYS A 52 7.15 -0.68 20.37
C LYS A 52 8.50 -1.32 20.04
N GLY A 53 8.71 -2.56 20.45
CA GLY A 53 9.97 -3.26 20.14
C GLY A 53 10.19 -3.46 18.64
N ALA A 54 9.12 -3.67 17.86
CA ALA A 54 9.21 -3.72 16.40
C ALA A 54 9.55 -2.35 15.80
N ALA A 55 8.87 -1.28 16.25
CA ALA A 55 9.16 0.09 15.83
C ALA A 55 10.60 0.49 16.16
N ASP A 56 11.10 0.18 17.36
CA ASP A 56 12.47 0.45 17.78
C ASP A 56 13.49 -0.27 16.88
N ARG A 57 13.23 -1.54 16.52
CA ARG A 57 14.08 -2.29 15.56
C ARG A 57 14.07 -1.68 14.17
N VAL A 58 12.89 -1.26 13.68
CA VAL A 58 12.77 -0.59 12.37
C VAL A 58 13.52 0.74 12.39
N MET A 59 13.39 1.53 13.46
CA MET A 59 14.13 2.78 13.63
C MET A 59 15.64 2.56 13.69
N LEU A 60 16.10 1.51 14.38
CA LEU A 60 17.51 1.12 14.40
C LEU A 60 17.99 0.71 12.99
N SER A 61 17.20 -0.09 12.27
CA SER A 61 17.51 -0.49 10.89
C SER A 61 17.57 0.70 9.94
N LEU A 62 16.64 1.65 10.07
CA LEU A 62 16.63 2.88 9.28
C LEU A 62 17.85 3.75 9.61
N SER A 63 18.16 3.94 10.89
CA SER A 63 19.35 4.68 11.34
C SER A 63 20.62 4.05 10.77
N ARG A 64 20.72 2.72 10.79
CA ARG A 64 21.84 2.01 10.19
C ARG A 64 21.93 2.24 8.69
N HIS A 65 20.82 2.12 7.97
CA HIS A 65 20.78 2.38 6.53
C HIS A 65 21.22 3.80 6.16
N LEU A 66 20.79 4.81 6.94
CA LEU A 66 21.20 6.20 6.73
C LEU A 66 22.69 6.44 6.99
N LEU A 67 23.30 5.72 7.94
CA LEU A 67 24.73 5.75 8.21
C LEU A 67 25.53 5.05 7.11
N ASP A 68 25.07 3.89 6.64
CA ASP A 68 25.73 3.16 5.56
C ASP A 68 25.74 4.01 4.27
N LEU A 69 24.65 4.71 3.95
CA LEU A 69 24.59 5.62 2.80
C LEU A 69 25.50 6.84 2.96
N MET A 70 25.64 7.37 4.17
CA MET A 70 26.60 8.44 4.48
C MET A 70 28.04 7.96 4.25
N GLU A 71 28.38 6.75 4.71
CA GLU A 71 29.71 6.17 4.52
C GLU A 71 30.03 5.93 3.02
N ILE A 72 29.05 5.46 2.25
CA ILE A 72 29.18 5.29 0.79
C ILE A 72 29.45 6.64 0.12
N ARG A 73 28.70 7.70 0.50
CA ARG A 73 28.92 9.06 -0.01
C ARG A 73 30.33 9.55 0.31
N ASP A 74 30.78 9.41 1.55
CA ASP A 74 32.10 9.90 1.98
C ASP A 74 33.23 9.15 1.26
N LYS A 75 33.09 7.83 1.07
CA LYS A 75 34.02 7.04 0.24
C LYS A 75 34.00 7.49 -1.21
N ALA A 76 32.85 7.83 -1.79
CA ALA A 76 32.75 8.34 -3.15
C ALA A 76 33.44 9.72 -3.29
N LEU A 77 33.26 10.62 -2.32
CA LEU A 77 33.96 11.92 -2.27
C LEU A 77 35.47 11.75 -2.17
N SER A 78 35.95 10.81 -1.35
CA SER A 78 37.40 10.52 -1.23
C SER A 78 38.05 10.04 -2.53
N LYS A 79 37.24 9.50 -3.46
CA LYS A 79 37.67 9.05 -4.80
C LYS A 79 37.35 10.07 -5.90
N SER A 80 36.93 11.30 -5.53
CA SER A 80 36.49 12.35 -6.46
C SER A 80 35.33 11.93 -7.39
N SER A 81 34.53 10.93 -6.98
CA SER A 81 33.37 10.46 -7.72
C SER A 81 32.11 11.22 -7.27
N PHE A 82 31.99 12.47 -7.73
CA PHE A 82 30.93 13.38 -7.28
C PHE A 82 29.53 12.92 -7.68
N SER A 83 29.36 12.33 -8.86
CA SER A 83 28.05 11.80 -9.31
C SER A 83 27.56 10.67 -8.39
N ALA A 84 28.47 9.77 -7.97
CA ALA A 84 28.15 8.69 -7.03
C ALA A 84 27.83 9.22 -5.63
N ALA A 85 28.56 10.25 -5.16
CA ALA A 85 28.29 10.89 -3.88
C ALA A 85 26.90 11.56 -3.86
N VAL A 86 26.53 12.28 -4.93
CA VAL A 86 25.21 12.89 -5.08
C VAL A 86 24.10 11.82 -5.10
N ALA A 87 24.30 10.73 -5.84
CA ALA A 87 23.34 9.63 -5.88
C ALA A 87 23.11 9.00 -4.49
N ALA A 88 24.18 8.80 -3.72
CA ALA A 88 24.10 8.28 -2.36
C ALA A 88 23.35 9.23 -1.42
N GLU A 89 23.58 10.55 -1.50
CA GLU A 89 22.85 11.52 -0.67
C GLU A 89 21.37 11.61 -1.06
N VAL A 90 21.03 11.55 -2.36
CA VAL A 90 19.63 11.49 -2.81
C VAL A 90 18.93 10.24 -2.27
N ALA A 91 19.57 9.08 -2.34
CA ALA A 91 19.03 7.85 -1.77
C ALA A 91 18.84 7.97 -0.25
N ARG A 92 19.78 8.60 0.45
CA ARG A 92 19.74 8.84 1.89
C ARG A 92 18.57 9.74 2.29
N GLY A 93 18.38 10.85 1.58
CA GLY A 93 17.25 11.72 1.83
C GLY A 93 15.91 11.05 1.49
N LYS A 94 15.84 10.19 0.47
CA LYS A 94 14.65 9.38 0.18
C LYS A 94 14.32 8.44 1.35
N ALA A 95 15.32 7.73 1.88
CA ALA A 95 15.15 6.86 3.05
C ALA A 95 14.75 7.65 4.32
N ALA A 96 15.26 8.87 4.50
CA ALA A 96 14.89 9.76 5.59
C ALA A 96 13.49 10.40 5.44
N GLY A 97 12.80 10.17 4.32
CA GLY A 97 11.48 10.75 4.05
C GLY A 97 11.50 12.22 3.63
N LEU A 98 12.65 12.76 3.23
CA LEU A 98 12.76 14.15 2.74
C LEU A 98 12.17 14.34 1.34
N TYR A 99 12.01 13.25 0.59
CA TYR A 99 11.45 13.25 -0.76
C TYR A 99 10.04 12.68 -0.75
N VAL A 100 9.09 13.43 -1.30
CA VAL A 100 7.73 12.95 -1.54
C VAL A 100 7.66 12.47 -2.99
N LEU A 101 7.44 11.17 -3.21
CA LEU A 101 7.14 10.64 -4.54
C LEU A 101 5.65 10.86 -4.82
N LYS A 102 5.33 11.76 -5.75
CA LYS A 102 3.97 11.86 -6.31
C LYS A 102 3.94 11.11 -7.64
N SER A 103 3.21 10.00 -7.68
CA SER A 103 2.83 9.35 -8.94
C SER A 103 1.36 9.62 -9.20
N GLU A 104 1.06 10.36 -10.27
CA GLU A 104 -0.31 10.51 -10.74
C GLU A 104 -0.65 9.28 -11.60
N LEU A 105 -1.59 8.46 -11.13
CA LEU A 105 -2.19 7.41 -11.95
C LEU A 105 -3.26 8.05 -12.82
N THR A 106 -2.92 8.37 -14.07
CA THR A 106 -3.92 8.74 -15.07
C THR A 106 -4.69 7.49 -15.48
N ILE A 107 -5.69 7.11 -14.68
CA ILE A 107 -6.65 6.08 -15.08
C ILE A 107 -7.50 6.72 -16.18
N ASN A 108 -7.29 6.29 -17.42
CA ASN A 108 -8.26 6.52 -18.51
C ASN A 108 -9.51 5.69 -18.17
N LYS A 109 -10.32 6.23 -17.26
CA LYS A 109 -11.42 5.52 -16.58
C LYS A 109 -12.42 4.88 -17.55
N ILE A 110 -12.50 5.36 -18.79
CA ILE A 110 -13.39 4.85 -19.82
C ILE A 110 -12.98 3.43 -20.27
N GLU A 111 -11.69 3.12 -20.42
CA GLU A 111 -11.24 1.81 -20.94
C GLU A 111 -11.33 0.68 -19.91
N SER A 112 -11.34 1.03 -18.62
CA SER A 112 -11.45 0.08 -17.50
C SER A 112 -12.88 -0.09 -16.97
N MET A 113 -13.85 0.66 -17.50
CA MET A 113 -15.25 0.53 -17.08
C MET A 113 -15.93 -0.59 -17.84
N SER A 114 -16.71 -1.39 -17.14
CA SER A 114 -17.66 -2.30 -17.76
C SER A 114 -18.73 -1.52 -18.53
N LYS A 115 -19.39 -2.19 -19.47
CA LYS A 115 -20.48 -1.59 -20.27
C LYS A 115 -21.55 -0.95 -19.38
N ASP A 116 -21.89 -1.60 -18.27
CA ASP A 116 -22.94 -1.13 -17.36
C ASP A 116 -22.52 0.13 -16.60
N GLU A 117 -21.26 0.20 -16.14
CA GLU A 117 -20.70 1.39 -15.49
C GLU A 117 -20.62 2.58 -16.47
N ILE A 118 -20.34 2.32 -17.75
CA ILE A 118 -20.31 3.36 -18.81
C ILE A 118 -21.72 3.94 -18.98
N ILE A 119 -22.74 3.09 -19.04
CA ILE A 119 -24.14 3.50 -19.19
C ILE A 119 -24.58 4.30 -17.97
N GLU A 120 -24.25 3.86 -16.75
CA GLU A 120 -24.56 4.59 -15.52
C GLU A 120 -23.90 5.96 -15.50
N ARG A 121 -22.62 6.05 -15.88
CA ARG A 121 -21.90 7.32 -15.96
C ARG A 121 -22.51 8.25 -17.00
N LEU A 122 -22.94 7.72 -18.14
CA LEU A 122 -23.59 8.50 -19.19
C LEU A 122 -24.95 9.05 -18.73
N ASN A 123 -25.75 8.24 -18.04
CA ASN A 123 -27.02 8.66 -17.45
C ASN A 123 -26.83 9.75 -16.41
N HIS A 124 -25.82 9.62 -15.56
CA HIS A 124 -25.47 10.66 -14.58
C HIS A 124 -25.06 11.97 -15.26
N LEU A 125 -24.30 11.91 -16.36
CA LEU A 125 -23.93 13.10 -17.12
C LEU A 125 -25.15 13.75 -17.78
N TYR A 126 -26.04 12.95 -18.37
CA TYR A 126 -27.29 13.43 -18.98
C TYR A 126 -28.18 14.18 -17.99
N GLN A 127 -28.33 13.67 -16.76
CA GLN A 127 -29.09 14.33 -15.70
C GLN A 127 -28.39 15.61 -15.21
N ALA A 128 -27.07 15.57 -15.06
CA ALA A 128 -26.28 16.72 -14.61
C ALA A 128 -26.30 17.89 -15.62
N THR A 129 -26.44 17.60 -16.93
CA THR A 129 -26.52 18.62 -17.98
C THR A 129 -27.96 19.04 -18.32
N GLY A 130 -28.95 18.61 -17.51
CA GLY A 130 -30.35 18.97 -17.74
C GLY A 130 -30.92 18.44 -19.05
N GLY A 131 -30.41 17.31 -19.55
CA GLY A 131 -30.88 16.65 -20.77
C GLY A 131 -30.16 17.05 -22.05
N ALA A 132 -29.17 17.94 -21.99
CA ALA A 132 -28.33 18.28 -23.14
C ALA A 132 -26.99 17.53 -23.06
N LEU A 133 -26.81 16.47 -23.86
CA LEU A 133 -25.46 15.95 -24.09
C LEU A 133 -24.66 17.01 -24.88
N PRO A 134 -23.34 17.16 -24.64
CA PRO A 134 -22.52 18.05 -25.44
C PRO A 134 -22.70 17.69 -26.92
N ASN A 135 -22.81 18.71 -27.77
CA ASN A 135 -23.06 18.59 -29.20
C ASN A 135 -21.81 18.02 -29.89
N SER A 136 -21.50 16.75 -29.64
CA SER A 136 -20.41 16.04 -30.30
C SER A 136 -20.87 15.65 -31.69
N LYS A 137 -20.21 16.18 -32.73
CA LYS A 137 -20.27 15.56 -34.06
C LYS A 137 -19.92 14.08 -33.87
N ILE A 138 -20.86 13.19 -34.15
CA ILE A 138 -20.59 11.77 -34.24
C ILE A 138 -19.56 11.62 -35.36
N ILE A 139 -18.31 11.31 -35.00
CA ILE A 139 -17.34 10.82 -35.96
C ILE A 139 -17.71 9.35 -36.13
N ASP A 140 -18.33 9.01 -37.27
CA ASP A 140 -18.55 7.62 -37.64
C ASP A 140 -17.18 6.93 -37.76
N LEU A 141 -16.74 6.30 -36.68
CA LEU A 141 -15.68 5.31 -36.74
C LEU A 141 -16.25 4.12 -37.50
N LYS A 142 -15.96 4.06 -38.81
CA LYS A 142 -16.18 2.84 -39.59
C LYS A 142 -15.40 1.71 -38.92
N LEU A 143 -16.11 0.88 -38.17
CA LEU A 143 -15.63 -0.40 -37.69
C LEU A 143 -15.40 -1.28 -38.92
N ASN A 144 -14.17 -1.27 -39.42
CA ASN A 144 -13.72 -2.25 -40.41
C ASN A 144 -13.68 -3.63 -39.72
N HIS A 145 -14.80 -4.33 -39.73
CA HIS A 145 -14.81 -5.78 -39.55
C HIS A 145 -14.38 -6.41 -40.86
N GLU A 146 -13.07 -6.61 -41.04
CA GLU A 146 -12.60 -7.59 -42.01
C GLU A 146 -12.78 -8.99 -41.40
N PRO A 147 -13.61 -9.87 -41.97
CA PRO A 147 -13.60 -11.27 -41.59
C PRO A 147 -12.27 -11.86 -42.07
N LYS A 148 -11.41 -12.28 -41.13
CA LYS A 148 -10.28 -13.15 -41.47
C LYS A 148 -10.84 -14.45 -42.05
N ALA A 149 -10.79 -14.57 -43.37
CA ALA A 149 -10.99 -15.83 -44.05
C ALA A 149 -9.94 -16.82 -43.52
N ASN A 150 -10.42 -17.83 -42.81
CA ASN A 150 -9.62 -18.96 -42.41
C ASN A 150 -9.37 -19.82 -43.66
N GLY A 151 -8.26 -19.54 -44.35
CA GLY A 151 -7.79 -20.30 -45.50
C GLY A 151 -6.84 -21.40 -45.06
N SER A 152 -7.36 -22.62 -45.05
CA SER A 152 -6.62 -23.87 -44.94
C SER A 152 -5.67 -24.05 -46.14
N SER A 153 -4.38 -24.29 -45.90
CA SER A 153 -3.48 -25.25 -46.57
C SER A 153 -2.11 -25.19 -45.92
#